data_AF-A0A3P6RIP7-F1
#
_entry.id   AF-A0A3P6RIP7-F1
#
_cell.length_a   1.000
_cell.length_b   1.000
_cell.length_c   1.000
_cell.angle_alpha   90.00
_cell.angle_beta   90.00
_cell.angle_gamma   90.00
#
_symmetry.space_group_name_H-M   'P 1'
#
loop_
_entity.id
_entity.type
_entity.pdbx_description
1 polymer ?
#
loop_
_entity_poly.entity_id
_entity_poly.type
_entity_poly.pdbx_seq_one_letter_code
_entity_poly.pdbx_strand_id
1 'polypeptide(L)'
;MRGGGKKRKKKVYTTPKKTKHKRKKVKLAVLKYYKVDENGKISRLRKECSSPTCGGGVFMASHQNRYYCGKCYQTLVMQDPKEKIAGKSK
;
A
#
# COMPACT_ATOMS: atom_id res chain seq x y z
N MET A 1 -34.77 51.02 18.81
CA MET A 1 -33.86 50.23 19.67
C MET A 1 -33.01 49.30 18.81
N ARG A 2 -31.72 49.60 18.60
CA ARG A 2 -30.81 48.74 17.85
C ARG A 2 -30.34 47.60 18.77
N GLY A 3 -31.10 46.50 18.78
CA GLY A 3 -30.76 45.29 19.52
C GLY A 3 -29.39 44.76 19.11
N GLY A 4 -28.43 44.81 20.03
CA GLY A 4 -27.06 44.36 19.80
C GLY A 4 -27.00 42.87 19.51
N GLY A 5 -26.49 42.50 18.33
CA GLY A 5 -26.39 41.11 17.89
C GLY A 5 -25.57 40.23 18.84
N LYS A 6 -26.08 39.02 19.09
CA LYS A 6 -25.48 38.03 19.99
C LYS A 6 -24.03 37.74 19.60
N LYS A 7 -23.08 38.08 20.48
CA LYS A 7 -21.65 37.82 20.26
C LYS A 7 -21.41 36.33 20.05
N ARG A 8 -20.63 36.01 19.01
CA ARG A 8 -20.23 34.64 18.70
C ARG A 8 -19.42 34.07 19.87
N LYS A 9 -19.88 32.94 20.42
CA LYS A 9 -19.15 32.21 21.47
C LYS A 9 -17.81 31.71 20.94
N LYS A 10 -16.77 31.79 21.78
CA LYS A 10 -15.43 31.25 21.49
C LYS A 10 -15.54 29.75 21.27
N LYS A 11 -14.93 29.25 20.19
CA LYS A 11 -14.84 27.81 19.96
C LYS A 11 -13.88 27.21 21.00
N VAL A 12 -14.37 26.26 21.79
CA VAL A 12 -13.56 25.46 22.71
C VAL A 12 -13.24 24.15 21.98
N TYR A 13 -11.97 23.94 21.67
CA TYR A 13 -11.51 22.70 21.04
C TYR A 13 -11.25 21.66 22.13
N THR A 14 -12.01 20.58 22.14
CA THR A 14 -11.89 19.50 23.14
C THR A 14 -10.86 18.44 22.76
N THR A 15 -10.52 18.33 21.46
CA THR A 15 -9.59 17.32 20.94
C THR A 15 -8.41 17.95 20.20
N PRO A 16 -7.21 17.34 20.27
CA PRO A 16 -6.05 17.82 19.54
C PRO A 16 -6.28 17.71 18.03
N LYS A 17 -5.69 18.65 17.29
CA LYS A 17 -5.78 18.67 15.83
C LYS A 17 -5.07 17.44 15.24
N LYS A 18 -5.78 16.65 14.44
CA LYS A 18 -5.24 15.45 13.78
C LYS A 18 -4.11 15.81 12.80
N THR A 19 -2.93 15.20 12.97
CA THR A 19 -1.83 15.30 12.01
C THR A 19 -2.16 14.51 10.74
N LYS A 20 -2.00 15.14 9.57
CA LYS A 20 -2.25 14.49 8.26
C LYS A 20 -1.11 13.53 7.89
N HIS A 21 -1.45 12.44 7.22
CA HIS A 21 -0.46 11.49 6.71
C HIS A 21 0.47 12.16 5.68
N LYS A 22 1.78 12.11 5.94
CA LYS A 22 2.81 12.54 5.00
C LYS A 22 3.36 11.33 4.24
N ARG A 23 3.41 11.40 2.91
CA ARG A 23 3.98 10.32 2.08
C ARG A 23 5.48 10.21 2.32
N LYS A 24 5.95 9.00 2.65
CA LYS A 24 7.37 8.68 2.73
C LYS A 24 7.92 8.44 1.32
N LYS A 25 8.81 9.32 0.84
CA LYS A 25 9.47 9.15 -0.46
C LYS A 25 10.75 8.35 -0.27
N VAL A 26 10.76 7.11 -0.74
CA VAL A 26 11.97 6.28 -0.79
C VAL A 26 12.68 6.58 -2.11
N LYS A 27 13.93 7.04 -2.02
CA LYS A 27 14.76 7.31 -3.20
C LYS A 27 15.04 6.00 -3.94
N LEU A 28 15.01 6.04 -5.28
CA LEU A 28 15.39 4.93 -6.17
C LEU A 28 14.69 3.58 -5.85
N ALA A 29 13.40 3.62 -5.51
CA ALA A 29 12.66 2.41 -5.11
C ALA A 29 12.56 1.33 -6.21
N VAL A 30 12.66 1.71 -7.49
CA VAL A 30 12.53 0.82 -8.65
C VAL A 30 13.68 -0.21 -8.71
N LEU A 31 14.89 0.18 -8.31
CA LEU A 31 16.06 -0.71 -8.36
C LEU A 31 15.90 -1.93 -7.46
N LYS A 32 15.07 -1.86 -6.42
CA LYS A 32 14.81 -2.98 -5.51
C LYS A 32 14.02 -4.13 -6.15
N TYR A 33 13.46 -3.94 -7.34
CA TYR A 33 12.60 -4.92 -8.00
C TYR A 33 13.36 -5.81 -8.98
N TYR A 34 14.59 -5.43 -9.32
CA TYR A 34 15.41 -6.13 -10.29
C TYR A 34 16.71 -6.59 -9.65
N LYS A 35 17.13 -7.80 -9.99
CA LYS A 35 18.48 -8.29 -9.70
C LYS A 35 19.16 -8.56 -11.04
N VAL A 36 20.35 -8.02 -11.20
CA VAL A 36 21.20 -8.22 -12.39
C VAL A 36 22.27 -9.22 -11.99
N ASP A 37 22.34 -10.33 -12.71
CA ASP A 37 23.42 -11.32 -12.53
C ASP A 37 24.65 -10.92 -13.35
N GLU A 38 25.82 -11.47 -13.03
CA GLU A 38 27.11 -11.17 -13.67
C GLU A 38 27.11 -11.44 -15.18
N ASN A 39 26.29 -12.39 -15.62
CA ASN A 39 26.08 -12.72 -17.04
C ASN A 39 25.13 -11.76 -17.77
N GLY A 40 24.73 -10.65 -17.14
CA GLY A 40 23.81 -9.66 -17.70
C GLY A 40 22.33 -10.11 -17.75
N LYS A 41 21.99 -11.25 -17.15
CA LYS A 41 20.59 -11.71 -17.05
C LYS A 41 19.85 -10.92 -15.98
N ILE A 42 18.62 -10.50 -16.30
CA ILE A 42 17.78 -9.70 -15.42
C ILE A 42 16.71 -10.59 -14.81
N SER A 43 16.71 -10.72 -13.48
CA SER A 43 15.65 -11.40 -12.73
C SER A 43 14.74 -10.39 -12.03
N ARG A 44 13.43 -10.66 -12.07
CA ARG A 44 12.40 -9.83 -11.42
C ARG A 44 12.08 -10.40 -10.05
N LEU A 45 12.24 -9.60 -9.00
CA LEU A 45 12.14 -10.04 -7.60
C LEU A 45 10.70 -10.00 -7.05
N ARG A 46 9.79 -9.31 -7.74
CA ARG A 46 8.38 -9.16 -7.31
C ARG A 46 7.43 -9.69 -8.36
N LYS A 47 6.24 -10.09 -7.89
CA LYS A 47 5.13 -10.49 -8.76
C LYS A 47 4.60 -9.30 -9.55
N GLU A 48 4.33 -9.53 -10.82
CA GLU A 48 3.64 -8.58 -11.70
C GLU A 48 2.14 -8.70 -11.56
N CYS A 49 1.43 -7.60 -11.81
CA CYS A 49 -0.02 -7.63 -11.86
C CYS A 49 -0.47 -8.28 -13.17
N SER A 50 -1.37 -9.28 -13.09
CA SER A 50 -1.92 -9.96 -14.27
C SER A 50 -3.10 -9.23 -14.92
N SER A 51 -3.52 -8.08 -14.38
CA SER A 51 -4.64 -7.34 -14.95
C SER A 51 -4.26 -6.78 -16.32
N PRO A 52 -5.15 -6.85 -17.34
CA PRO A 52 -4.87 -6.28 -18.66
C PRO A 52 -4.59 -4.77 -18.63
N THR A 53 -5.07 -4.07 -17.59
CA THR A 53 -4.83 -2.63 -17.36
C THR A 53 -3.45 -2.32 -16.77
N CYS A 54 -2.79 -3.33 -16.21
CA CYS A 54 -1.52 -3.25 -15.50
C CYS A 54 -0.50 -4.13 -16.22
N GLY A 55 0.10 -3.60 -17.30
CA GLY A 55 1.07 -4.35 -18.11
C GLY A 55 2.37 -4.74 -17.35
N GLY A 56 3.28 -5.39 -18.10
CA GLY A 56 4.52 -6.05 -17.64
C GLY A 56 5.64 -5.16 -17.06
N GLY A 57 5.26 -4.19 -16.22
CA GLY A 57 6.15 -3.35 -15.42
C GLY A 57 5.49 -2.87 -14.12
N VAL A 58 4.24 -3.26 -13.85
CA VAL A 58 3.53 -2.92 -12.61
C VAL A 58 3.70 -4.06 -11.60
N PHE A 59 4.61 -3.86 -10.65
CA PHE A 59 4.86 -4.81 -9.57
C PHE A 59 3.84 -4.67 -8.45
N MET A 60 3.40 -5.80 -7.91
CA MET A 60 2.56 -5.86 -6.73
C MET A 60 3.39 -5.63 -5.45
N ALA A 61 2.79 -4.96 -4.47
CA ALA A 61 3.34 -4.82 -3.13
C ALA A 61 3.22 -6.13 -2.37
N SER A 62 4.34 -6.65 -1.89
CA SER A 62 4.36 -7.81 -0.99
C SER A 62 4.15 -7.33 0.44
N HIS A 63 2.95 -7.54 0.97
CA HIS A 63 2.69 -7.46 2.41
C HIS A 63 2.83 -8.86 3.02
N GLN A 64 2.66 -9.00 4.33
CA GLN A 64 2.83 -10.30 5.01
C GLN A 64 1.81 -11.35 4.53
N ASN A 65 0.55 -10.97 4.40
CA ASN A 65 -0.56 -11.86 4.09
C ASN A 65 -1.16 -11.66 2.68
N ARG A 66 -0.66 -10.68 1.92
CA ARG A 66 -1.27 -10.32 0.63
C ARG A 66 -0.29 -9.72 -0.35
N TYR A 67 -0.59 -9.91 -1.63
CA TYR A 67 -0.07 -9.10 -2.71
C TYR A 67 -1.11 -8.05 -3.10
N TYR A 68 -0.68 -6.80 -3.22
CA TYR A 68 -1.57 -5.70 -3.55
C TYR A 68 -1.05 -4.88 -4.73
N CYS A 69 -1.87 -4.68 -5.77
CA CYS A 69 -1.54 -3.79 -6.87
C CYS A 69 -1.98 -2.36 -6.54
N GLY A 70 -1.04 -1.41 -6.55
CA GLY A 70 -1.34 0.00 -6.29
C GLY A 70 -2.04 0.73 -7.43
N LYS A 71 -2.16 0.12 -8.64
CA LYS A 71 -2.79 0.73 -9.82
C LYS A 71 -4.23 0.27 -10.02
N CYS A 72 -4.47 -1.05 -10.06
CA CYS A 72 -5.81 -1.63 -10.24
C CYS A 72 -6.50 -2.05 -8.94
N TYR A 73 -5.87 -1.86 -7.78
CA TYR A 73 -6.41 -2.22 -6.46
C TYR A 73 -6.65 -3.73 -6.25
N GLN A 74 -6.19 -4.60 -7.16
CA GLN A 74 -6.32 -6.04 -7.02
C GLN A 74 -5.51 -6.55 -5.81
N THR A 75 -6.17 -7.36 -4.98
CA THR A 75 -5.57 -8.04 -3.83
C THR A 75 -5.56 -9.55 -4.07
N LEU A 76 -4.41 -10.19 -3.86
CA LEU A 76 -4.27 -11.64 -3.86
C LEU A 76 -3.83 -12.04 -2.44
N VAL A 77 -4.60 -12.90 -1.79
CA VAL A 77 -4.27 -13.39 -0.45
C VAL A 77 -3.20 -14.47 -0.59
N MET A 78 -2.12 -14.35 0.18
CA MET A 78 -1.15 -15.44 0.30
C MET A 78 -1.74 -16.46 1.28
N GLN A 79 -1.98 -17.67 0.80
CA GLN A 79 -2.18 -18.80 1.70
C GLN A 79 -0.80 -19.16 2.26
N ASP A 80 -0.63 -18.96 3.56
CA ASP A 80 0.59 -19.39 4.23
C ASP A 80 0.76 -20.91 4.05
N PRO A 81 1.95 -21.41 3.70
CA PRO A 81 2.17 -22.84 3.56
C PRO A 81 1.86 -23.63 4.84
N LYS A 82 1.86 -22.97 6.01
CA LYS A 82 1.41 -23.55 7.29
C LYS A 82 -0.06 -24.01 7.27
N GLU A 83 -0.95 -23.28 6.62
CA GLU A 83 -2.38 -23.65 6.55
C GLU A 83 -2.60 -24.84 5.59
N LYS A 84 -1.80 -24.95 4.53
CA LYS A 84 -1.87 -26.08 3.58
C LYS A 84 -1.42 -27.42 4.16
N ILE A 85 -0.55 -27.41 5.18
CA ILE A 85 -0.08 -28.63 5.86
C ILE A 85 -1.14 -29.12 6.85
N ALA A 86 -1.78 -28.22 7.60
CA ALA A 86 -2.83 -28.57 8.57
C ALA A 86 -4.14 -29.06 7.92
N GLY A 87 -4.44 -28.60 6.70
CA GLY A 87 -5.63 -29.02 5.95
C GLY A 87 -5.48 -30.35 5.19
N LYS A 88 -4.27 -30.91 5.10
CA LYS A 88 -3.99 -32.16 4.35
C LYS A 88 -3.99 -33.43 5.21
N SER A 89 -4.15 -33.29 6.53
CA SER A 89 -4.17 -34.37 7.51
C SER A 89 -5.58 -34.68 8.04
N LYS A 90 -6.62 -34.34 7.28
CA LYS A 90 -7.99 -34.79 7.52
C LYS A 90 -8.49 -35.53 6.29
#